data_AF-A0A447MTB7-F1
#
_entry.id   AF-A0A447MTB7-F1
#
_cell.length_a   1.000
_cell.length_b   1.000
_cell.length_c   1.000
_cell.angle_alpha   90.00
_cell.angle_beta   90.00
_cell.angle_gamma   90.00
#
_symmetry.space_group_name_H-M   'P 1'
#
loop_
_entity.id
_entity.type
_entity.pdbx_description
1 polymer ?
#
loop_
_entity_poly.entity_id
_entity_poly.type
_entity_poly.pdbx_seq_one_letter_code
_entity_poly.pdbx_strand_id
1 'polypeptide(L)'
;MPVAHTSLTYLSLILAYLASNGLDIIPQLHQRWPAMNILVYTAYQQEYMTIKTLAAGANGYVLKSSSQQVLLAALQTVAVNKRYIDPTLNREAILAELNADTTNHQLLTLRERQVLKLI
;
A
#
# COMPACT_ATOMS: atom_id res chain seq x y z
N MET A 1 -11.12 36.36 5.87
CA MET A 1 -10.25 35.69 4.89
C MET A 1 -9.07 35.05 5.64
N PRO A 2 -9.14 33.79 6.07
CA PRO A 2 -7.99 33.08 6.62
C PRO A 2 -7.45 32.04 5.63
N VAL A 3 -6.21 32.26 5.21
CA VAL A 3 -5.32 31.27 4.59
C VAL A 3 -4.70 30.43 5.71
N ALA A 4 -5.17 29.21 5.91
CA ALA A 4 -4.54 28.23 6.81
C ALA A 4 -4.98 26.81 6.45
N HIS A 5 -4.05 25.86 6.53
CA HIS A 5 -4.17 24.42 6.23
C HIS A 5 -3.90 23.98 4.78
N THR A 6 -2.74 24.35 4.24
CA THR A 6 -2.03 23.41 3.36
C THR A 6 -1.50 22.28 4.23
N SER A 7 -2.34 21.27 4.47
CA SER A 7 -1.94 20.00 5.07
C SER A 7 -0.91 19.40 4.12
N LEU A 8 0.37 19.57 4.44
CA LEU A 8 1.49 19.05 3.66
C LEU A 8 1.47 17.53 3.83
N THR A 9 0.63 16.84 3.07
CA THR A 9 0.64 15.38 2.98
C THR A 9 2.00 15.00 2.45
N TYR A 10 2.90 14.55 3.32
CA TYR A 10 4.18 13.98 2.96
C TYR A 10 3.90 12.76 2.08
N LEU A 11 3.95 12.95 0.77
CA LEU A 11 3.84 11.89 -0.19
C LEU A 11 5.27 11.46 -0.51
N SER A 12 5.73 10.41 0.17
CA SER A 12 7.01 9.80 -0.18
C SER A 12 6.77 8.86 -1.36
N LEU A 13 7.22 9.26 -2.55
CA LEU A 13 7.32 8.37 -3.70
C LEU A 13 8.43 7.36 -3.42
N ILE A 14 8.09 6.14 -3.04
CA ILE A 14 9.09 5.08 -2.87
C ILE A 14 9.39 4.53 -4.26
N LEU A 15 10.49 5.01 -4.84
CA LEU A 15 11.11 4.39 -5.99
C LEU A 15 11.74 3.08 -5.50
N ALA A 16 10.97 2.00 -5.51
CA ALA A 16 11.48 0.69 -5.11
C ALA A 16 12.52 0.21 -6.15
N TYR A 17 13.78 0.57 -5.94
CA TYR A 17 14.88 -0.23 -6.44
C TYR A 17 14.92 -1.48 -5.54
N LEU A 18 14.24 -2.52 -6.02
CA LEU A 18 14.10 -3.79 -5.34
C LEU A 18 15.44 -4.53 -5.30
N ALA A 19 16.19 -4.31 -4.24
CA ALA A 19 17.09 -5.32 -3.68
C ALA A 19 16.48 -5.75 -2.34
N SER A 20 15.73 -6.86 -2.37
CA SER A 20 15.31 -7.72 -1.25
C SER A 20 14.53 -7.14 -0.04
N ASN A 21 14.64 -5.85 0.31
CA ASN A 21 14.17 -5.31 1.60
C ASN A 21 13.10 -4.19 1.45
N GLY A 22 12.62 -3.94 0.23
CA GLY A 22 11.72 -2.82 -0.06
C GLY A 22 10.29 -2.98 0.47
N LEU A 23 9.87 -4.19 0.84
CA LEU A 23 8.57 -4.43 1.47
C LEU A 23 8.60 -4.11 2.97
N ASP A 24 9.68 -4.48 3.65
CA ASP A 24 9.84 -4.31 5.10
C ASP A 24 9.96 -2.84 5.51
N ILE A 25 10.30 -1.95 4.57
CA ILE A 25 10.38 -0.51 4.82
C ILE A 25 8.98 0.10 4.99
N ILE A 26 7.96 -0.43 4.32
CA ILE A 26 6.59 0.11 4.35
C ILE A 26 6.03 0.12 5.79
N PRO A 27 6.05 -0.98 6.56
CA PRO A 27 5.59 -0.96 7.95
C PRO A 27 6.48 -0.11 8.87
N GLN A 28 7.80 -0.07 8.65
CA GLN A 28 8.71 0.79 9.42
C GLN A 28 8.41 2.28 9.21
N LEU A 29 8.09 2.65 7.97
CA LEU A 29 7.69 4.01 7.60
C LEU A 29 6.34 4.38 8.21
N HIS A 30 5.37 3.47 8.18
CA HIS A 30 4.09 3.67 8.88
C HIS A 30 4.27 3.83 10.38
N GLN A 31 5.17 3.06 11.00
CA GLN A 31 5.47 3.16 12.42
C GLN A 31 6.12 4.51 12.78
N ARG A 32 7.00 5.03 11.91
CA ARG A 32 7.67 6.32 12.13
C ARG A 32 6.80 7.52 11.78
N TRP A 33 6.00 7.42 10.72
CA TRP A 33 5.14 8.48 10.18
C TRP A 33 3.74 7.92 9.84
N PRO A 34 2.83 7.81 10.83
CA PRO A 34 1.52 7.18 10.64
C PRO A 34 0.59 7.90 9.66
N ALA A 35 0.82 9.20 9.43
CA ALA A 35 0.04 10.01 8.49
C ALA A 35 0.62 10.02 7.07
N MET A 36 1.70 9.28 6.83
CA MET A 36 2.40 9.29 5.56
C MET A 36 1.69 8.39 4.54
N ASN A 37 1.57 8.92 3.33
CA ASN A 37 0.99 8.19 2.20
C ASN A 37 2.11 7.58 1.35
N ILE A 38 2.00 6.28 1.10
CA ILE A 38 3.03 5.49 0.41
C ILE A 38 2.53 5.07 -0.97
N LEU A 39 3.21 5.52 -2.01
CA LEU A 39 3.01 5.08 -3.39
C LEU A 39 4.25 4.31 -3.87
N VAL A 40 4.02 3.08 -4.34
CA VAL A 40 5.06 2.23 -4.92
C VAL A 40 5.11 2.44 -6.43
N TYR A 41 6.28 2.84 -6.96
CA TYR A 41 6.50 3.01 -8.40
C TYR A 41 7.60 2.06 -8.90
N THR A 42 7.21 1.06 -9.70
CA THR A 42 8.01 -0.15 -9.90
C THR A 42 7.89 -0.74 -11.31
N ALA A 43 8.91 -1.45 -11.79
CA ALA A 43 8.85 -2.14 -13.08
C ALA A 43 8.17 -3.53 -12.99
N TYR A 44 7.89 -4.01 -11.78
CA TYR A 44 7.39 -5.36 -11.53
C TYR A 44 5.87 -5.43 -11.68
N GLN A 45 5.39 -6.17 -12.68
CA GLN A 45 3.96 -6.30 -13.00
C GLN A 45 3.26 -7.45 -12.25
N GLN A 46 3.96 -8.18 -11.38
CA GLN A 46 3.34 -9.31 -10.68
C GLN A 46 2.27 -8.85 -9.69
N GLU A 47 1.05 -9.37 -9.83
CA GLU A 47 -0.10 -9.06 -8.96
C GLU A 47 0.19 -9.40 -7.49
N TYR A 48 0.89 -10.51 -7.23
CA TYR A 48 1.32 -10.89 -5.88
C TYR A 48 2.19 -9.82 -5.19
N MET A 49 3.06 -9.13 -5.93
CA MET A 49 3.85 -8.02 -5.38
C MET A 49 2.97 -6.81 -5.04
N THR A 50 1.94 -6.59 -5.85
CA THR A 50 0.94 -5.54 -5.62
C THR A 50 0.13 -5.84 -4.35
N ILE A 51 -0.33 -7.08 -4.18
CA ILE A 51 -1.05 -7.52 -2.98
C ILE A 51 -0.17 -7.33 -1.74
N LYS A 52 1.07 -7.84 -1.77
CA LYS A 52 2.01 -7.71 -0.63
C LYS A 52 2.30 -6.27 -0.24
N THR A 53 2.55 -5.40 -1.20
CA THR A 53 2.84 -3.98 -0.93
C THR A 53 1.62 -3.27 -0.34
N LEU A 54 0.43 -3.52 -0.88
CA LEU A 54 -0.82 -2.95 -0.35
C LEU A 54 -1.17 -3.51 1.03
N ALA A 55 -0.94 -4.81 1.28
CA ALA A 55 -1.13 -5.44 2.58
C ALA A 55 -0.15 -4.89 3.63
N ALA A 56 1.08 -4.55 3.23
CA ALA A 56 2.07 -3.91 4.08
C ALA A 56 1.73 -2.46 4.46
N GLY A 57 0.67 -1.88 3.86
CA GLY A 57 0.19 -0.53 4.16
C GLY A 57 0.42 0.50 3.06
N ALA A 58 0.87 0.10 1.87
CA ALA A 58 0.95 1.04 0.76
C ALA A 58 -0.44 1.55 0.35
N ASN A 59 -0.52 2.84 0.03
CA ASN A 59 -1.72 3.48 -0.48
C ASN A 59 -1.82 3.32 -2.00
N GLY A 60 -0.73 3.04 -2.71
CA GLY A 60 -0.87 2.69 -4.11
C GLY A 60 0.31 1.98 -4.75
N TYR A 61 0.06 1.53 -5.96
CA TYR A 61 1.00 0.78 -6.80
C TYR A 61 0.86 1.22 -8.26
N VAL A 62 1.96 1.66 -8.87
CA VAL A 62 2.02 2.12 -10.26
C VAL A 62 3.22 1.49 -10.96
N LEU A 63 3.02 1.11 -12.21
CA LEU A 63 4.06 0.53 -13.04
C LEU A 63 4.89 1.60 -13.74
N LYS A 64 6.21 1.39 -13.81
CA LYS A 64 7.14 2.25 -14.56
C LYS A 64 6.90 2.25 -16.07
N SER A 65 6.21 1.23 -16.56
CA SER A 65 5.75 1.15 -17.95
C SER A 65 4.48 1.95 -18.22
N SER A 66 3.78 2.41 -17.18
CA SER A 66 2.55 3.18 -17.33
C SER A 66 2.81 4.63 -17.71
N SER A 67 1.80 5.28 -18.29
CA SER A 67 1.95 6.65 -18.74
C SER A 67 2.16 7.62 -17.56
N GLN A 68 2.78 8.76 -17.84
CA GLN A 68 2.96 9.82 -16.84
C GLN A 68 1.62 10.33 -16.26
N GLN A 69 0.54 10.26 -17.05
CA GLN A 69 -0.81 10.59 -16.60
C GLN A 69 -1.32 9.63 -15.53
N VAL A 70 -1.02 8.33 -15.66
CA VAL A 70 -1.34 7.31 -14.64
C VAL A 70 -0.60 7.61 -13.34
N LEU A 71 0.70 7.93 -13.42
CA LEU A 71 1.47 8.32 -12.24
C LEU A 71 0.90 9.56 -11.55
N LEU A 72 0.57 10.61 -12.31
CA LEU A 72 -0.05 11.82 -11.76
C LEU A 72 -1.40 11.54 -11.09
N ALA A 73 -2.25 10.74 -11.72
CA ALA A 73 -3.54 10.34 -11.14
C ALA A 73 -3.35 9.54 -9.84
N ALA A 74 -2.35 8.67 -9.79
CA ALA A 74 -2.01 7.92 -8.59
C ALA A 74 -1.54 8.82 -7.45
N LEU A 75 -0.65 9.78 -7.73
CA LEU A 75 -0.17 10.75 -6.75
C LEU A 75 -1.33 11.56 -6.15
N GLN A 76 -2.23 12.06 -7.00
CA GLN A 76 -3.40 12.82 -6.55
C GLN A 76 -4.35 11.96 -5.70
N THR A 77 -4.56 10.71 -6.10
CA THR A 77 -5.43 9.77 -5.37
C THR A 77 -4.83 9.42 -4.01
N VAL A 78 -3.54 9.09 -3.97
CA VAL A 78 -2.84 8.72 -2.75
C VAL A 78 -2.68 9.91 -1.80
N ALA A 79 -2.51 11.14 -2.32
CA ALA A 79 -2.45 12.36 -1.51
C ALA A 79 -3.71 12.62 -0.67
N VAL A 80 -4.87 12.12 -1.12
CA VAL A 80 -6.14 12.19 -0.38
C VAL A 80 -6.45 10.88 0.39
N ASN A 81 -5.40 10.12 0.75
CA ASN A 81 -5.49 8.85 1.48
C ASN A 81 -6.32 7.75 0.78
N LYS A 82 -6.53 7.84 -0.54
CA LYS A 82 -7.27 6.82 -1.30
C LYS A 82 -6.31 5.80 -1.91
N ARG A 83 -6.81 4.57 -2.07
CA ARG A 83 -6.06 3.51 -2.73
C ARG A 83 -6.02 3.69 -4.24
N TYR A 84 -4.82 3.59 -4.83
CA TYR A 84 -4.63 3.56 -6.27
C TYR A 84 -3.92 2.29 -6.71
N ILE A 85 -4.47 1.61 -7.72
CA ILE A 85 -3.85 0.46 -8.35
C ILE A 85 -3.73 0.80 -9.83
N ASP A 86 -2.56 0.56 -10.40
CA ASP A 86 -2.31 0.74 -11.82
C ASP A 86 -3.44 0.11 -12.67
N PRO A 87 -4.03 0.84 -13.63
CA PRO A 87 -5.15 0.35 -14.43
C PRO A 87 -4.78 -0.84 -15.32
N THR A 88 -3.50 -1.11 -15.55
CA THR A 88 -3.04 -2.27 -16.33
C THR A 88 -3.04 -3.57 -15.52
N LEU A 89 -3.24 -3.50 -14.20
CA LEU A 89 -3.34 -4.65 -13.30
C LEU A 89 -4.81 -5.01 -13.05
N ASN A 90 -5.08 -6.28 -12.73
CA ASN A 90 -6.42 -6.72 -12.39
C ASN A 90 -6.81 -6.28 -10.97
N ARG A 91 -7.36 -5.07 -10.86
CA ARG A 91 -7.79 -4.47 -9.59
C ARG A 91 -8.76 -5.37 -8.82
N GLU A 92 -9.70 -6.03 -9.48
CA GLU A 92 -10.71 -6.84 -8.81
C GLU A 92 -10.09 -8.08 -8.16
N ALA A 93 -9.22 -8.78 -8.90
CA ALA A 93 -8.49 -9.93 -8.38
C ALA A 93 -7.61 -9.54 -7.17
N ILE A 94 -6.86 -8.44 -7.29
CA ILE A 94 -5.99 -7.93 -6.22
C ILE A 94 -6.80 -7.59 -4.96
N LEU A 95 -7.95 -6.92 -5.12
CA LEU A 95 -8.81 -6.56 -3.99
C LEU A 95 -9.47 -7.79 -3.35
N ALA A 96 -9.88 -8.77 -4.16
CA ALA A 96 -10.43 -10.03 -3.67
C ALA A 96 -9.42 -10.77 -2.79
N GLU A 97 -8.17 -10.90 -3.25
CA GLU A 97 -7.10 -11.56 -2.47
C GLU A 97 -6.73 -10.78 -1.21
N LEU A 98 -6.61 -9.45 -1.28
CA LEU A 98 -6.36 -8.61 -0.09
C LEU A 98 -7.41 -8.84 1.00
N ASN A 99 -8.68 -8.94 0.63
CA ASN A 99 -9.77 -9.19 1.58
C ASN A 99 -9.74 -10.63 2.12
N ALA A 100 -9.37 -11.61 1.29
CA ALA A 100 -9.22 -13.00 1.70
C ALA A 100 -8.10 -13.19 2.71
N ASP A 101 -6.94 -12.56 2.49
CA ASP A 101 -5.80 -12.60 3.43
C ASP A 101 -6.14 -11.93 4.76
N THR A 102 -6.89 -10.82 4.73
CA THR A 102 -7.34 -10.14 5.95
C THR A 102 -8.27 -11.05 6.76
N THR A 103 -9.16 -11.77 6.08
CA THR A 103 -10.10 -12.73 6.69
C THR A 103 -9.36 -13.93 7.28
N ASN A 104 -8.39 -14.49 6.56
CA ASN A 104 -7.56 -15.59 7.06
C ASN A 104 -6.66 -15.16 8.24
N HIS A 105 -6.03 -13.99 8.20
CA HIS A 105 -5.27 -13.47 9.34
C HIS A 105 -6.16 -13.20 10.56
N GLN A 106 -7.39 -12.71 10.37
CA GLN A 106 -8.35 -12.56 11.47
C GLN A 106 -8.78 -13.91 12.06
N LEU A 107 -9.01 -14.93 11.23
CA LEU A 107 -9.37 -16.27 11.70
C LEU A 107 -8.21 -16.98 12.41
N LEU A 108 -6.97 -16.80 11.93
CA LEU A 108 -5.77 -17.34 12.57
C LEU A 108 -5.51 -16.66 13.93
N THR A 109 -5.61 -15.32 14.01
CA THR A 109 -5.45 -14.61 15.29
C THR A 109 -6.51 -14.96 16.33
N LEU A 110 -7.73 -15.30 15.90
CA LEU A 110 -8.76 -15.82 16.82
C LEU A 110 -8.40 -17.21 17.36
N ARG A 111 -7.84 -18.10 16.53
CA ARG A 111 -7.36 -19.43 16.97
C ARG A 111 -6.09 -19.35 17.81
N GLU A 112 -5.16 -18.48 17.47
CA GLU A 112 -3.92 -18.24 18.25
C GLU A 112 -4.24 -17.62 19.63
N ARG A 113 -5.25 -16.74 19.73
CA ARG A 113 -5.74 -16.25 21.03
C ARG A 113 -6.39 -17.33 21.89
N GLN A 114 -6.86 -18.42 21.30
CA GLN A 114 -7.43 -19.53 22.06
C GLN A 114 -6.35 -20.39 22.73
N VAL A 115 -5.13 -20.40 22.20
CA VAL A 115 -3.97 -21.05 22.82
C VAL A 115 -3.43 -20.24 24.02
N LEU A 116 -3.56 -18.91 24.01
CA LEU A 116 -3.17 -18.03 25.11
C LEU A 116 -4.14 -18.02 26.31
N LYS A 117 -5.22 -18.79 26.28
CA LYS A 117 -6.17 -18.97 27.41
C LYS A 117 -6.04 -20.33 28.11
N LEU A 118 -5.10 -21.17 27.70
CA LEU A 118 -4.89 -22.50 28.27
C LEU A 118 -3.51 -22.65 28.94
N ILE A 119 -2.82 -21.55 29.23
CA ILE A 119 -1.59 -21.52 30.03
C ILE A 119 -1.77 -20.53 31.18
#